data_AF-A0A939B1P6-F1
#
_entry.id   AF-A0A939B1P6-F1
#
_cell.length_a   1.000
_cell.length_b   1.000
_cell.length_c   1.000
_cell.angle_alpha   90.00
_cell.angle_beta   90.00
_cell.angle_gamma   90.00
#
_symmetry.space_group_name_H-M   'P 1'
#
loop_
_entity.id
_entity.type
_entity.pdbx_description
1 polymer ?
#
loop_
_entity_poly.entity_id
_entity_poly.type
_entity_poly.pdbx_seq_one_letter_code
_entity_poly.pdbx_strand_id
1 'polypeptide(L)' 'MTTVHDIEAAVEQLAPEQRAQFRAWFEAFDAREWDQRMEQDLGSGQLDWLAEEAMNDLAAGRCTDR' A
#
# COMPACT_ATOMS: atom_id res chain seq x y z
N MET A 1 -15.58 22.90 8.10
CA MET A 1 -14.28 22.26 7.83
C MET A 1 -13.90 21.55 9.10
N THR A 2 -14.08 20.23 9.14
CA THR A 2 -13.57 19.41 10.24
C THR A 2 -12.06 19.30 10.06
N THR A 3 -11.32 19.73 11.07
CA THR A 3 -9.87 19.65 11.09
C THR A 3 -9.44 18.26 11.55
N VAL A 4 -8.19 17.88 11.28
CA VAL A 4 -7.62 16.62 11.82
C VAL A 4 -7.78 16.55 13.34
N HIS A 5 -7.63 17.70 14.02
CA HIS A 5 -7.80 17.82 15.46
C HIS A 5 -9.22 17.45 15.94
N ASP A 6 -10.26 17.82 15.19
CA ASP A 6 -11.64 17.46 15.54
C ASP A 6 -11.88 15.95 15.43
N ILE A 7 -11.21 15.30 14.48
CA ILE A 7 -11.27 13.84 14.31
C ILE A 7 -10.52 13.14 15.44
N GLU A 8 -9.35 13.63 15.83
CA GLU A 8 -8.59 13.12 16.99
C GLU A 8 -9.43 13.20 18.26
N ALA A 9 -10.02 14.36 18.54
CA ALA A 9 -10.87 14.55 19.71
C ALA A 9 -12.11 13.64 19.69
N ALA A 10 -12.70 13.40 18.52
CA ALA A 10 -13.81 12.47 18.37
C ALA A 10 -13.38 11.03 18.65
N VAL A 11 -12.20 10.61 18.17
CA VAL A 11 -11.64 9.26 18.38
C VAL A 11 -11.29 9.03 19.85
N GLU A 12 -10.79 10.05 20.56
CA GLU A 12 -10.51 9.96 22.00
C GLU A 12 -11.77 9.70 22.83
N GLN A 13 -12.90 10.27 22.43
CA GLN A 13 -14.20 10.12 23.10
C GLN A 13 -14.90 8.79 22.83
N LEU A 14 -14.42 8.00 21.86
CA LEU A 14 -15.00 6.70 21.53
C LEU A 14 -14.78 5.67 22.64
N ALA A 15 -15.77 4.80 22.85
CA ALA A 15 -15.63 3.63 23.71
C ALA A 15 -14.53 2.68 23.18
N PRO A 16 -13.90 1.86 24.05
CA PRO A 16 -12.84 0.93 23.63
C PRO A 16 -13.21 0.06 22.43
N GLU A 17 -14.44 -0.43 22.37
CA GLU A 17 -14.96 -1.28 21.29
C GLU A 17 -15.08 -0.51 19.97
N GLN A 18 -15.53 0.75 20.04
CA GLN A 18 -15.63 1.63 18.88
C GLN A 18 -14.25 2.06 18.37
N ARG A 19 -13.27 2.27 19.27
CA ARG A 19 -11.88 2.51 18.90
C ARG A 19 -11.24 1.32 18.22
N ALA A 20 -11.53 0.10 18.69
CA ALA A 20 -11.06 -1.13 18.04
C ALA A 20 -11.65 -1.27 16.63
N GLN A 21 -12.95 -0.98 16.47
CA GLN A 21 -13.60 -0.99 15.16
C GLN A 21 -13.04 0.09 14.22
N PHE A 22 -12.80 1.30 14.73
CA PHE A 22 -12.15 2.38 13.98
C PHE A 22 -10.74 1.99 13.53
N ARG A 23 -9.93 1.38 14.41
CA ARG A 23 -8.58 0.92 14.06
C ARG A 23 -8.61 -0.13 12.95
N ALA A 24 -9.48 -1.14 13.05
CA ALA A 24 -9.59 -2.18 12.03
C ALA A 24 -10.01 -1.59 10.67
N TRP A 25 -10.93 -0.62 10.67
CA TRP A 25 -11.31 0.09 9.45
C TRP A 25 -10.15 0.92 8.88
N PHE A 26 -9.39 1.61 9.73
CA PHE A 26 -8.28 2.46 9.32
C PHE A 26 -7.13 1.64 8.71
N GLU A 27 -6.80 0.49 9.29
CA GLU A 27 -5.82 -0.45 8.72
C GLU A 27 -6.23 -0.91 7.32
N ALA A 28 -7.50 -1.25 7.11
CA ALA A 28 -8.02 -1.61 5.80
C ALA A 28 -8.11 -0.43 4.82
N PHE A 29 -8.27 0.80 5.32
CA PHE A 29 -8.21 2.01 4.51
C PHE A 29 -6.78 2.28 4.03
N ASP A 30 -5.81 2.24 4.95
CA ASP A 30 -4.40 2.48 4.64
C ASP A 30 -3.82 1.40 3.70
N ALA A 31 -4.20 0.13 3.91
CA ALA A 31 -3.85 -0.95 2.98
C ALA A 31 -4.38 -0.68 1.55
N ARG A 32 -5.61 -0.16 1.41
CA ARG A 32 -6.17 0.17 0.09
C ARG A 32 -5.47 1.35 -0.57
N GLU A 33 -5.11 2.38 0.19
CA GLU A 33 -4.31 3.50 -0.30
C GLU A 33 -2.91 3.02 -0.75
N TRP A 34 -2.32 2.10 0.00
CA TRP A 34 -1.05 1.46 -0.36
C TRP A 34 -1.18 0.64 -1.65
N ASP A 35 -2.22 -0.18 -1.78
CA ASP A 35 -2.50 -0.94 -3.00
C ASP A 35 -2.68 -0.02 -4.21
N GLN A 36 -3.45 1.07 -4.09
CA GLN A 36 -3.65 2.01 -5.19
C GLN A 36 -2.37 2.73 -5.60
N ARG A 37 -1.51 3.10 -4.65
CA ARG A 37 -0.20 3.70 -4.96
C ARG A 37 0.72 2.72 -5.66
N MET A 38 0.79 1.48 -5.17
CA MET A 38 1.56 0.42 -5.82
C MET A 38 1.04 0.13 -7.24
N GLU A 39 -0.28 0.06 -7.44
CA GLU A 39 -0.88 -0.14 -8.76
C GLU A 39 -0.59 1.02 -9.72
N GLN A 40 -0.58 2.26 -9.24
CA GLN A 40 -0.18 3.42 -10.04
C GLN A 40 1.31 3.38 -10.41
N ASP A 41 2.18 3.01 -9.46
CA ASP A 41 3.61 2.85 -9.72
C ASP A 41 3.88 1.72 -10.72
N LEU A 42 3.17 0.59 -10.59
CA LEU A 42 3.18 -0.52 -11.56
C LEU A 42 2.68 -0.08 -12.94
N GLY A 43 1.59 0.67 -13.00
CA GLY A 43 1.01 1.19 -14.25
C GLY A 43 1.84 2.28 -14.93
N SER A 44 2.79 2.90 -14.22
CA SER A 44 3.69 3.93 -14.76
C SER A 44 4.85 3.35 -15.61
N GLY A 45 4.99 2.03 -15.67
CA GLY A 45 6.08 1.35 -16.40
C GLY A 45 7.44 1.47 -15.70
N GLN A 46 7.48 2.00 -14.46
CA GLN A 46 8.71 2.10 -13.68
C GLN A 46 9.34 0.76 -13.30
N LEU A 47 8.63 -0.35 -13.53
CA LEU A 47 9.11 -1.70 -13.27
C LEU A 47 9.33 -2.50 -14.56
N ASP A 48 9.07 -1.91 -15.73
CA ASP A 48 9.30 -2.55 -17.03
C ASP A 48 10.80 -2.82 -17.26
N TRP A 49 11.69 -1.99 -16.69
CA TRP A 49 13.14 -2.23 -16.74
C TRP A 49 13.55 -3.50 -16.00
N LEU A 50 12.87 -3.88 -14.91
CA LEU A 50 13.13 -5.14 -14.21
C LEU A 50 12.68 -6.34 -15.07
N ALA A 51 11.58 -6.20 -15.80
CA ALA A 51 11.13 -7.22 -16.75
C ALA A 51 12.12 -7.36 -17.91
N GLU A 52 12.61 -6.25 -18.47
CA GLU A 52 13.68 -6.27 -19.48
C GLU A 52 14.98 -6.87 -18.95
N GLU A 53 15.39 -6.53 -17.73
CA GLU A 53 16.58 -7.09 -17.10
C GLU A 53 16.45 -8.59 -16.87
N ALA A 54 15.31 -9.05 -16.36
CA ALA A 54 15.03 -10.48 -16.19
C ALA A 54 15.03 -11.23 -17.54
N MET A 55 14.47 -10.66 -18.60
CA MET A 55 14.53 -11.24 -19.95
C MET A 55 15.97 -11.28 -20.49
N ASN A 56 16.76 -10.25 -20.26
CA ASN A 56 18.17 -10.20 -20.66
C ASN A 56 19.02 -11.21 -19.89
N ASP A 57 18.78 -11.39 -18.59
CA ASP A 57 19.45 -12.39 -17.76
C ASP A 57 19.08 -13.82 -18.16
N LEU A 58 17.82 -14.06 -18.51
CA LEU A 58 17.37 -15.34 -19.07
C LEU A 58 18.05 -15.61 -20.42
N ALA A 59 18.08 -14.63 -21.32
CA ALA A 59 18.74 -14.74 -22.61
C ALA A 59 20.27 -14.95 -22.47
N ALA A 60 20.88 -14.38 -21.44
CA ALA A 60 22.29 -14.54 -21.14
C ALA A 60 22.62 -15.81 -20.35
N GLY A 61 21.63 -16.67 -20.05
CA GLY A 61 21.83 -17.91 -19.30
C GLY A 61 22.26 -17.69 -17.85
N ARG A 62 22.00 -16.50 -17.29
CA ARG A 62 22.31 -16.15 -15.90
C ARG A 62 21.19 -16.51 -14.92
N CYS A 63 20.03 -16.96 -15.43
CA CYS A 63 18.97 -17.51 -14.60
C CYS A 63 19.34 -18.90 -14.10
N THR A 64 19.59 -19.01 -12.80
CA THR A 64 19.65 -20.30 -12.09
C THR A 64 18.28 -20.63 -11.53
N ASP A 65 17.69 -21.73 -11.99
CA ASP A 65 16.54 -22.35 -11.34
C ASP A 65 16.99 -22.86 -9.96
N ARG A 66 16.27 -22.51 -8.90
CA ARG A 66 16.67 -22.84 -7.52
C ARG A 66 15.63 -23.72 -6.84
#